data_AF-A0A973SBK4-F1
#
_entry.id   AF-A0A973SBK4-F1
#
_cell.length_a   1.000
_cell.length_b   1.000
_cell.length_c   1.000
_cell.angle_alpha   90.00
_cell.angle_beta   90.00
_cell.angle_gamma   90.00
#
_symmetry.space_group_name_H-M   'P 1'
#
loop_
_entity.id
_entity.type
_entity.pdbx_description
1 polymer ?
#
loop_
_entity_poly.entity_id
_entity_poly.type
_entity_poly.pdbx_seq_one_letter_code
_entity_poly.pdbx_strand_id
1 'polypeptide(L)'
;MLEFDNTRLDEAAAVANRYSRVQLRLADERIRALRLSGAFRAGDIAGFANSLAAAFDLRVIAQPDGSVLLVDAKTGDRTPSK
;
A
#
# COMPACT_ATOMS: atom_id res chain seq x y z
N MET A 1 12.93 -10.31 -5.97
CA MET A 1 11.49 -10.22 -6.26
C MET A 1 10.77 -10.73 -5.03
N LEU A 2 9.65 -10.14 -4.65
CA LEU A 2 8.75 -10.62 -3.61
C LEU A 2 7.54 -11.22 -4.31
N GLU A 3 7.28 -12.50 -4.06
CA GLU A 3 6.12 -13.19 -4.59
C GLU A 3 5.09 -13.36 -3.48
N PHE A 4 3.86 -13.01 -3.79
CA PHE A 4 2.72 -13.14 -2.91
C PHE A 4 1.68 -14.02 -3.58
N ASP A 5 1.14 -14.97 -2.82
CA ASP A 5 0.04 -15.81 -3.25
C ASP A 5 -1.08 -15.72 -2.21
N ASN A 6 -2.23 -15.19 -2.64
CA ASN A 6 -3.42 -14.96 -1.81
C ASN A 6 -3.08 -14.35 -0.43
N THR A 7 -2.09 -13.44 -0.42
CA THR A 7 -1.50 -12.89 0.80
C THR A 7 -2.25 -11.64 1.19
N ARG A 8 -2.47 -11.43 2.49
CA ARG A 8 -3.12 -10.21 2.96
C ARG A 8 -2.23 -8.99 2.72
N LEU A 9 -2.85 -7.85 2.45
CA LEU A 9 -2.14 -6.60 2.15
C LEU A 9 -1.29 -6.12 3.33
N ASP A 10 -1.74 -6.32 4.57
CA ASP A 10 -0.96 -5.98 5.76
C ASP A 10 0.32 -6.80 5.88
N GLU A 11 0.24 -8.10 5.65
CA GLU A 11 1.40 -9.00 5.64
C GLU A 11 2.38 -8.61 4.52
N ALA A 12 1.86 -8.41 3.31
CA ALA A 12 2.69 -8.03 2.17
C ALA A 12 3.34 -6.65 2.35
N ALA A 13 2.62 -5.69 2.92
CA ALA A 13 3.16 -4.37 3.26
C ALA A 13 4.26 -4.48 4.32
N ALA A 14 4.10 -5.32 5.34
CA ALA A 14 5.14 -5.56 6.34
C ALA A 14 6.41 -6.15 5.71
N VAL A 15 6.26 -7.11 4.79
CA VAL A 15 7.39 -7.66 4.03
C VAL A 15 8.04 -6.57 3.17
N ALA A 16 7.27 -5.81 2.39
CA ALA A 16 7.80 -4.75 1.54
C ALA A 16 8.54 -3.68 2.35
N ASN A 17 8.01 -3.26 3.49
CA ASN A 17 8.62 -2.30 4.41
C ASN A 17 9.94 -2.78 4.98
N ARG A 18 10.14 -4.09 5.17
CA ARG A 18 11.40 -4.65 5.64
C ARG A 18 12.53 -4.45 4.63
N TYR A 19 12.21 -4.42 3.34
CA TYR A 19 13.18 -4.29 2.26
C TYR A 19 13.31 -2.86 1.72
N SER A 20 12.57 -1.89 2.26
CA SER A 20 12.63 -0.50 1.82
C SER A 20 12.88 0.46 2.97
N ARG A 21 13.50 1.59 2.66
CA ARG A 21 13.65 2.71 3.61
C ARG A 21 12.34 3.48 3.76
N VAL A 22 11.52 3.47 2.72
CA VAL A 22 10.19 4.09 2.70
C VAL A 22 9.19 3.15 3.36
N GLN A 23 8.38 3.67 4.27
CA GLN A 23 7.33 2.90 4.93
C GLN A 23 6.02 3.02 4.16
N LEU A 24 5.41 1.89 3.79
CA LEU A 24 4.05 1.80 3.31
C LEU A 24 3.09 1.64 4.50
N ARG A 25 2.14 2.55 4.62
CA ARG A 25 1.07 2.54 5.62
C ARG A 25 -0.27 2.28 4.94
N LEU A 26 -1.14 1.56 5.64
CA LEU A 26 -2.49 1.24 5.20
C LEU A 26 -3.49 1.97 6.11
N ALA A 27 -4.36 2.77 5.51
CA ALA A 27 -5.24 3.68 6.24
C ALA A 27 -6.25 2.97 7.15
N ASP A 28 -6.87 1.89 6.65
CA ASP A 28 -7.99 1.23 7.33
C ASP A 28 -7.88 -0.30 7.32
N GLU A 29 -8.57 -0.95 8.25
CA GLU A 29 -8.60 -2.42 8.35
C GLU A 29 -9.19 -3.11 7.11
N ARG A 30 -10.10 -2.44 6.39
CA ARG A 30 -10.64 -2.95 5.13
C ARG A 30 -9.54 -3.16 4.08
N ILE A 31 -8.64 -2.19 3.96
CA ILE A 31 -7.51 -2.26 3.02
C ILE A 31 -6.53 -3.35 3.47
N ARG A 32 -6.28 -3.45 4.78
CA ARG A 32 -5.40 -4.49 5.38
C ARG A 32 -5.89 -5.91 5.10
N ALA A 33 -7.20 -6.12 5.08
CA ALA A 33 -7.81 -7.42 4.85
C ALA A 33 -7.83 -7.85 3.37
N LEU A 34 -7.54 -6.94 2.43
CA LEU A 34 -7.50 -7.26 1.01
C LEU A 34 -6.43 -8.32 0.71
N ARG A 35 -6.72 -9.19 -0.26
CA ARG A 35 -5.85 -10.30 -0.66
C ARG A 35 -5.23 -9.97 -2.01
N LEU A 36 -3.91 -10.09 -2.09
CA LEU A 36 -3.17 -9.90 -3.33
C LEU A 36 -2.39 -11.16 -3.72
N SER A 37 -2.29 -11.36 -5.03
CA SER A 37 -1.41 -12.34 -5.64
C SER A 37 -0.59 -11.65 -6.72
N GLY A 38 0.70 -11.94 -6.80
CA GLY A 38 1.59 -11.36 -7.81
C GLY A 38 3.03 -11.26 -7.35
N ALA A 39 3.89 -10.85 -8.29
CA ALA A 39 5.31 -10.67 -8.05
C ALA A 39 5.67 -9.18 -8.13
N PHE A 40 6.36 -8.67 -7.12
CA PHE A 40 6.74 -7.26 -6.99
C PHE A 40 8.21 -7.08 -6.69
N ARG A 41 8.82 -6.01 -7.22
CA ARG A 41 10.24 -5.75 -6.99
C ARG A 41 10.47 -5.33 -5.54
N ALA A 42 11.37 -6.04 -4.86
CA ALA A 42 11.77 -5.70 -3.49
C ALA A 42 12.43 -4.30 -3.49
N GLY A 43 12.11 -3.49 -2.49
CA GLY A 43 12.63 -2.13 -2.33
C GLY A 43 11.89 -1.04 -3.12
N ASP A 44 11.10 -1.41 -4.14
CA ASP A 44 10.32 -0.47 -4.96
C ASP A 44 8.91 -0.24 -4.38
N ILE A 45 8.84 0.53 -3.29
CA ILE A 45 7.56 0.83 -2.62
C ILE A 45 6.61 1.63 -3.50
N ALA A 46 7.13 2.54 -4.33
CA ALA A 46 6.31 3.34 -5.22
C ALA A 46 5.58 2.47 -6.25
N GLY A 47 6.30 1.56 -6.92
CA GLY A 47 5.69 0.61 -7.87
C GLY A 47 4.74 -0.36 -7.19
N PHE A 48 5.08 -0.85 -5.99
CA PHE A 48 4.19 -1.70 -5.19
C PHE A 48 2.88 -0.98 -4.86
N ALA A 49 2.93 0.21 -4.26
CA ALA A 49 1.76 0.99 -3.90
C ALA A 49 0.90 1.38 -5.12
N ASN A 50 1.52 1.76 -6.24
CA ASN A 50 0.80 2.12 -7.46
C ASN A 50 0.06 0.90 -8.06
N SER A 51 0.64 -0.29 -7.98
CA SER A 51 0.00 -1.51 -8.43
C SER A 51 -1.20 -1.88 -7.56
N LEU A 52 -1.08 -1.72 -6.23
CA LEU A 52 -2.18 -1.93 -5.30
C LEU A 52 -3.31 -0.92 -5.52
N ALA A 53 -2.96 0.34 -5.78
CA ALA A 53 -3.91 1.39 -6.13
C ALA A 53 -4.74 1.03 -7.37
N ALA A 54 -4.10 0.59 -8.44
CA ALA A 54 -4.77 0.18 -9.67
C ALA A 54 -5.64 -1.08 -9.48
N ALA A 55 -5.19 -2.04 -8.67
CA ALA A 55 -5.89 -3.32 -8.51
C ALA A 55 -7.14 -3.24 -7.61
N PHE A 56 -7.12 -2.37 -6.59
CA PHE A 56 -8.12 -2.34 -5.53
C PHE A 56 -8.90 -1.02 -5.44
N ASP A 57 -8.85 -0.17 -6.48
CA ASP A 57 -9.46 1.17 -6.48
C ASP A 57 -9.00 2.01 -5.27
N LEU A 58 -7.69 1.97 -5.00
CA LEU A 58 -7.06 2.73 -3.90
C LEU A 58 -6.31 3.92 -4.48
N ARG A 59 -5.87 4.81 -3.58
CA ARG A 59 -5.05 5.96 -3.90
C ARG A 59 -3.79 5.97 -3.05
N VAL A 60 -2.68 6.33 -3.70
CA VAL A 60 -1.38 6.51 -3.05
C VAL A 60 -1.24 7.98 -2.63
N ILE A 61 -0.97 8.21 -1.35
CA ILE A 61 -0.72 9.54 -0.78
C ILE A 61 0.70 9.56 -0.19
N ALA A 62 1.56 10.40 -0.74
CA ALA A 62 2.85 10.68 -0.13
C ALA A 62 2.66 11.49 1.15
N GLN A 63 3.31 11.06 2.23
CA GLN A 63 3.25 11.69 3.53
C GLN A 63 4.47 12.61 3.74
N PRO A 64 4.35 13.66 4.58
CA PRO A 64 5.45 14.58 4.85
C PRO A 64 6.63 13.93 5.59
N ASP A 65 6.42 12.79 6.27
CA ASP A 65 7.50 12.00 6.89
C ASP A 65 8.26 11.11 5.89
N GLY A 66 7.95 11.23 4.60
CA GLY A 66 8.54 10.42 3.53
C GLY A 66 7.94 9.02 3.42
N SER A 67 6.91 8.70 4.21
CA SER A 67 6.15 7.46 4.08
C SER A 67 5.10 7.56 2.97
N VAL A 68 4.55 6.42 2.59
CA VAL A 68 3.47 6.32 1.60
C VAL A 68 2.25 5.75 2.29
N LEU A 69 1.10 6.40 2.13
CA LEU A 69 -0.18 5.95 2.67
C LEU A 69 -1.08 5.47 1.53
N LEU A 70 -1.61 4.25 1.66
CA LEU A 70 -2.70 3.75 0.82
C LEU A 70 -4.04 4.03 1.50
N VAL A 71 -4.90 4.73 0.77
CA VAL A 71 -6.29 5.04 1.16
C VAL A 71 -7.25 4.51 0.12
N ASP A 72 -8.50 4.29 0.50
CA ASP A 72 -9.57 4.04 -0.46
C ASP A 72 -9.80 5.26 -1.36
N ALA A 73 -9.90 5.07 -2.68
CA ALA A 73 -10.00 6.19 -3.62
C ALA A 73 -11.28 7.01 -3.41
N LYS A 74 -12.36 6.38 -2.91
CA LYS A 74 -13.63 7.07 -2.63
C LYS A 74 -13.62 7.78 -1.29
N THR A 75 -12.85 7.29 -0.33
CA THR A 75 -12.76 7.86 1.03
C THR A 75 -11.76 9.01 1.09
N GLY A 76 -10.71 8.99 0.26
CA GLY A 76 -9.69 10.04 0.18
C GLY A 76 -10.18 11.40 -0.34
N ASP A 77 -11.42 11.49 -0.83
CA ASP A 77 -12.08 12.76 -1.19
C ASP A 77 -12.54 13.56 0.05
N ARG A 78 -12.65 12.91 1.22
CA ARG A 78 -12.77 13.61 2.50
C ARG A 78 -11.40 14.11 2.90
N THR A 79 -10.98 15.23 2.30
CA THR A 79 -9.89 16.05 2.84
C THR A 79 -10.03 16.16 4.35
N PRO A 80 -8.96 15.96 5.14
CA PRO A 80 -8.99 16.38 6.53
C PRO A 80 -9.03 17.91 6.51
N SER A 81 -10.24 18.48 6.51
CA SER A 81 -10.44 19.85 6.96
C SER A 81 -10.20 19.86 8.47
N LYS A 82 -8.94 20.04 8.90
CA LYS A 82 -8.62 20.90 10.05
C LYS A 82 -7.13 21.17 10.23
#